data_AF-A0A2P8FXV7-F1
#
_entry.id   AF-A0A2P8FXV7-F1
#
_cell.length_a   1.000
_cell.length_b   1.000
_cell.length_c   1.000
_cell.angle_alpha   90.00
_cell.angle_beta   90.00
_cell.angle_gamma   90.00
#
_symmetry.space_group_name_H-M   'P 1'
#
loop_
_entity.id
_entity.type
_entity.pdbx_description
1 polymer ?
#
loop_
_entity_poly.entity_id
_entity_poly.type
_entity_poly.pdbx_seq_one_letter_code
_entity_poly.pdbx_strand_id
1 'polypeptide(L)' 'MMKDRKLPEDQSLVLFTDMNGVPREGTYKKASKAFIEAIGDEGPEDTGNIYPEEDIVSWEYLDKKDRPNPDIMIIL' A
#
# COMPACT_ATOMS: atom_id res chain seq x y z
N MET A 1 -1.87 -2.49 -26.48
CA MET A 1 -2.26 -3.59 -25.58
C MET A 1 -1.73 -3.24 -24.20
N MET A 2 -2.62 -2.88 -23.28
CA MET A 2 -2.24 -2.66 -21.89
C MET A 2 -1.84 -4.02 -21.32
N LYS A 3 -0.57 -4.16 -20.92
CA LYS A 3 -0.01 -5.38 -20.33
C LYS A 3 -0.91 -5.81 -19.18
N ASP A 4 -1.14 -7.10 -19.02
CA ASP A 4 -1.70 -7.74 -17.82
C ASP A 4 -0.86 -7.37 -16.58
N ARG A 5 -1.01 -6.13 -16.10
CA ARG A 5 -0.54 -5.73 -14.80
C ARG A 5 -1.46 -6.45 -13.85
N LYS A 6 -1.02 -7.63 -13.38
CA LYS A 6 -1.62 -8.26 -12.22
C LYS A 6 -1.75 -7.18 -11.15
N LEU A 7 -2.94 -7.05 -10.58
CA LEU A 7 -3.20 -6.14 -9.47
C LEU A 7 -2.85 -6.86 -8.17
N PRO A 8 -2.59 -6.13 -7.08
CA PRO A 8 -2.34 -6.73 -5.78
C PRO A 8 -3.54 -7.54 -5.28
N GLU A 9 -3.34 -8.38 -4.26
CA GLU A 9 -4.45 -8.97 -3.52
C GLU A 9 -5.23 -7.91 -2.74
N ASP A 10 -6.52 -8.14 -2.49
CA ASP A 10 -7.35 -7.19 -1.75
C ASP A 10 -6.77 -6.92 -0.35
N GLN A 11 -6.74 -5.65 0.04
CA GLN A 11 -6.17 -5.15 1.29
C GLN A 11 -4.65 -5.34 1.44
N SER A 12 -3.93 -5.57 0.35
CA SER A 12 -2.47 -5.65 0.39
C SER A 12 -1.82 -4.30 0.62
N LEU A 13 -0.79 -4.28 1.47
CA LEU A 13 0.10 -3.14 1.64
C LEU A 13 1.06 -3.07 0.45
N VAL A 14 1.12 -1.91 -0.18
CA VAL A 14 1.86 -1.71 -1.42
C VAL A 14 2.49 -0.32 -1.45
N LEU A 15 3.63 -0.23 -2.13
CA LEU A 15 4.19 1.01 -2.62
C LEU A 15 3.68 1.17 -4.05
N PHE A 16 2.96 2.25 -4.34
CA PHE A 16 2.40 2.50 -5.66
C PHE A 16 2.83 3.87 -6.20
N THR A 17 2.95 3.97 -7.52
CA THR A 17 3.37 5.20 -8.20
C THR A 17 2.27 5.65 -9.15
N ASP A 18 1.86 6.91 -9.03
CA ASP A 18 0.85 7.50 -9.91
C ASP A 18 1.43 7.93 -11.28
N MET A 19 0.56 8.41 -12.18
CA MET A 19 0.96 8.96 -13.49
C MET A 19 1.89 10.17 -13.42
N ASN A 20 1.93 10.88 -12.29
CA ASN A 20 2.86 11.99 -12.06
C ASN A 20 4.24 11.50 -11.61
N GLY A 21 4.42 10.19 -11.41
CA GLY A 21 5.65 9.60 -10.92
C GLY A 21 5.83 9.71 -9.40
N VAL A 22 4.77 10.02 -8.65
CA VAL A 22 4.85 10.20 -7.19
C VAL A 22 4.63 8.84 -6.50
N PRO A 23 5.63 8.31 -5.77
CA PRO A 23 5.49 7.08 -5.00
C PRO A 23 4.77 7.35 -3.67
N ARG A 24 3.86 6.44 -3.30
CA ARG A 24 3.07 6.48 -2.06
C ARG A 24 2.94 5.10 -1.47
N GLU A 25 2.94 5.02 -0.15
CA GLU A 25 2.60 3.80 0.57
C GLU A 25 1.10 3.76 0.81
N GLY A 26 0.51 2.57 0.78
CA GLY A 26 -0.91 2.45 1.00
C GLY A 26 -1.45 1.05 0.88
N THR A 27 -2.77 0.96 0.77
CA THR A 27 -3.51 -0.29 0.68
C THR A 27 -4.27 -0.37 -0.64
N TYR A 28 -4.16 -1.48 -1.34
CA TYR A 28 -5.02 -1.74 -2.50
C TYR A 28 -6.40 -2.28 -2.07
N LYS A 29 -7.48 -1.69 -2.57
CA LYS A 29 -8.87 -2.11 -2.32
C LYS A 29 -9.51 -2.57 -3.63
N LYS A 30 -9.67 -3.88 -3.79
CA LYS A 30 -10.22 -4.50 -5.00
C LYS A 30 -11.68 -4.14 -5.25
N ALA A 31 -12.47 -3.99 -4.19
CA ALA A 31 -13.88 -3.58 -4.31
C ALA A 31 -14.03 -2.17 -4.88
N SER A 32 -13.09 -1.28 -4.56
CA SER A 32 -13.06 0.12 -5.00
C SER A 32 -12.25 0.33 -6.28
N LYS A 33 -11.54 -0.71 -6.75
CA LYS A 33 -10.57 -0.62 -7.86
C LYS A 33 -9.58 0.53 -7.70
N ALA A 34 -9.03 0.66 -6.49
CA ALA A 34 -8.22 1.81 -6.12
C ALA A 34 -7.14 1.48 -5.08
N PHE A 35 -6.10 2.31 -5.07
CA PHE A 35 -5.05 2.37 -4.08
C PHE A 35 -5.37 3.51 -3.11
N ILE A 36 -5.31 3.25 -1.81
CA ILE A 36 -5.58 4.23 -0.76
C ILE A 36 -4.27 4.55 -0.07
N GLU A 37 -3.83 5.80 -0.17
CA GLU A 37 -2.62 6.29 0.50
C GLU A 37 -2.75 6.13 2.02
N ALA A 38 -1.71 5.60 2.66
CA ALA A 38 -1.59 5.60 4.10
C ALA A 38 -1.17 7.01 4.54
N ILE A 39 -2.10 7.76 5.16
CA ILE A 39 -1.77 9.03 5.79
C ILE A 39 -1.17 8.70 7.16
N GLY A 40 0.07 9.14 7.42
CA GLY A 40 0.77 8.83 8.66
C GLY A 40 0.14 9.55 9.85
N ASP A 41 -0.29 8.78 10.86
CA ASP A 41 -0.68 9.21 12.21
C ASP A 41 -1.74 10.32 12.33
N GLU A 42 -2.52 10.55 11.27
CA GLU A 42 -3.69 11.44 11.31
C GLU A 42 -4.94 10.59 11.62
N GLY A 43 -5.81 11.13 12.47
CA GLY A 43 -6.81 10.37 13.23
C GLY A 43 -7.84 9.58 12.40
N PRO A 44 -8.79 8.89 13.06
CA PRO A 44 -9.80 8.03 12.39
C PRO A 44 -10.72 8.75 11.38
N GLU A 45 -10.58 10.06 11.25
CA GLU A 45 -11.34 10.95 10.40
C GLU A 45 -10.64 11.27 9.06
N ASP A 46 -9.33 10.99 8.95
CA ASP A 46 -8.59 11.20 7.70
C ASP A 46 -8.62 9.93 6.84
N THR A 47 -9.55 9.93 5.89
CA THR A 47 -9.62 8.88 4.88
C THR A 47 -8.54 9.16 3.84
N GLY A 48 -7.54 8.28 3.73
CA GLY A 48 -6.47 8.33 2.72
C GLY A 48 -6.90 8.79 1.34
N ASN A 49 -6.04 9.54 0.65
CA ASN A 49 -6.27 9.89 -0.75
C ASN A 49 -6.48 8.62 -1.58
N ILE A 50 -7.50 8.63 -2.44
CA ILE A 50 -7.90 7.47 -3.26
C ILE A 50 -7.39 7.67 -4.67
N TYR A 51 -6.68 6.66 -5.19
CA TYR A 51 -6.08 6.64 -6.53
C TYR A 51 -6.65 5.46 -7.34
N PRO A 52 -7.41 5.72 -8.41
CA PRO A 52 -7.91 4.68 -9.32
C PRO A 52 -6.79 3.82 -9.92
N GLU A 53 -7.07 2.54 -10.20
CA GLU A 53 -6.13 1.64 -10.87
C GLU A 53 -5.55 2.19 -12.18
N GLU A 54 -6.35 2.96 -12.93
CA GLU A 54 -5.95 3.57 -14.21
C GLU A 54 -4.88 4.66 -14.04
N ASP A 55 -4.81 5.27 -12.86
CA ASP A 55 -3.86 6.32 -12.54
C ASP A 55 -2.53 5.76 -12.00
N ILE A 56 -2.42 4.43 -11.83
CA ILE A 56 -1.24 3.77 -11.26
C ILE A 56 -0.35 3.17 -12.35
N VAL A 57 0.89 3.63 -12.41
CA VAL A 57 1.88 3.19 -13.41
C VAL A 57 2.72 2.00 -12.94
N SER A 58 2.93 1.87 -11.64
CA SER A 58 3.67 0.76 -11.03
C SER A 58 3.26 0.55 -9.58
N TRP A 59 3.42 -0.67 -9.09
CA TRP A 59 3.25 -1.01 -7.69
C TRP A 59 4.16 -2.18 -7.31
N GLU A 60 4.48 -2.29 -6.02
CA GLU A 60 5.17 -3.44 -5.42
C GLU A 60 4.61 -3.71 -4.01
N TYR A 61 4.69 -4.96 -3.55
CA TYR A 61 4.33 -5.29 -2.18
C TYR A 61 5.30 -4.63 -1.21
N LEU A 62 4.77 -3.95 -0.20
CA LEU A 62 5.58 -3.59 0.94
C LEU A 62 5.77 -4.86 1.77
N ASP A 63 6.99 -5.38 1.81
CA ASP A 63 7.33 -6.43 2.76
C ASP A 63 6.95 -5.91 4.15
N LYS A 64 6.01 -6.60 4.79
CA LYS A 64 5.84 -6.46 6.24
C LYS A 64 7.19 -6.79 6.81
N LYS A 65 7.93 -5.78 7.27
CA LYS A 65 8.95 -5.97 8.30
C LYS A 65 8.22 -6.44 9.56
N ASP A 66 7.70 -7.66 9.54
CA ASP A 66 7.84 -8.56 10.67
C ASP A 66 9.35 -8.73 10.85
N ARG A 67 9.99 -7.71 11.43
CA ARG A 67 11.12 -7.98 12.28
C ARG A 67 10.47 -8.64 13.50
N PRO A 68 10.58 -9.98 13.71
CA PRO A 68 10.66 -10.42 15.08
C PRO A 68 11.82 -9.62 15.65
N ASN A 69 11.55 -8.65 16.53
CA ASN A 69 12.59 -8.03 17.30
C ASN A 69 13.24 -9.19 18.08
N PRO A 70 14.49 -9.61 17.81
CA PRO A 70 15.07 -10.75 18.52
C PRO A 70 15.42 -10.41 19.97
N ASP A 71 15.19 -9.17 20.40
CA ASP A 71 15.63 -8.64 21.70
C ASP A 71 14.54 -8.59 22.79
N ILE A 72 13.52 -9.46 22.74
CA ILE A 72 12.83 -9.82 23.99
C ILE A 72 13.55 -11.03 24.60
N MET A 73 14.68 -10.73 25.24
CA MET A 73 15.36 -11.65 26.13
C MET A 73 14.50 -11.78 27.41
N ILE A 74 13.62 -12.79 27.47
CA ILE A 74 12.98 -13.16 28.74
C ILE A 74 14.06 -13.80 29.61
N ILE A 75 14.54 -13.06 30.60
CA ILE A 75 15.26 -13.62 31.74
C ILE A 75 14.20 -13.89 32.82
N LEU A 76 13.92 -15.16 33.08
CA LEU A 76 13.20 -15.67 34.25
C LEU A 76 14.18 -16.44 35.12
#